data_AF-A0A401FJI4-F1
#
_entry.id   AF-A0A401FJI4-F1
#
_cell.length_a   1.000
_cell.length_b   1.000
_cell.length_c   1.000
_cell.angle_alpha   90.00
_cell.angle_beta   90.00
_cell.angle_gamma   90.00
#
_symmetry.space_group_name_H-M   'P 1'
#
loop_
_entity.id
_entity.type
_entity.pdbx_description
1 polymer ?
#
loop_
_entity_poly.entity_id
_entity_poly.type
_entity_poly.pdbx_seq_one_letter_code
_entity_poly.pdbx_strand_id
1 'polypeptide(L)'
;MSSISKFFDFENRHTNFKTETLAGITTFVSMVYILFVNPNILGASGIDKGAVFTATALASAFGCFAMGVLANYPIAISASLGQNAFFAYSVCIGMNVPWETALAGVFAASLIFVVLTATKIRERIIDAIPADLKSAIGGGVGLFIALIGLSEGGIVSAQKMRSSGWVIYLALPGLPSSV
;
A
#
# COMPACT_ATOMS: atom_id res chain seq x y z
N MET A 1 19.02 -17.75 24.09
CA MET A 1 19.52 -16.44 23.61
C MET A 1 20.60 -16.56 22.52
N SER A 2 21.55 -17.50 22.58
CA SER A 2 22.61 -17.65 21.56
C SER A 2 22.14 -18.10 20.16
N SER A 3 21.04 -18.85 20.04
CA SER A 3 20.54 -19.30 18.72
C SER A 3 19.89 -18.19 17.89
N ILE A 4 19.22 -17.21 18.53
CA ILE A 4 18.58 -16.10 17.81
C ILE A 4 19.65 -15.14 17.27
N SER A 5 20.69 -14.87 18.06
CA SER A 5 21.79 -13.99 17.66
C SER A 5 22.65 -14.61 16.56
N LYS A 6 22.76 -15.94 16.50
CA LYS A 6 23.42 -16.65 15.40
C LYS A 6 22.56 -16.70 14.13
N PHE A 7 21.24 -16.90 14.26
CA PHE A 7 20.34 -16.94 13.10
C PHE A 7 20.22 -15.59 12.39
N PHE A 8 20.12 -14.51 13.16
CA PHE A 8 20.07 -13.14 12.65
C PHE A 8 21.45 -12.46 12.59
N ASP A 9 22.52 -13.21 12.81
CA ASP A 9 23.90 -12.75 12.67
C ASP A 9 24.18 -11.36 13.30
N PHE A 10 23.81 -11.24 14.58
CA PHE A 10 23.87 -9.96 15.31
C PHE A 10 25.30 -9.40 15.41
N GLU A 11 26.30 -10.27 15.40
CA GLU A 11 27.71 -9.92 15.56
C GLU A 11 28.23 -9.19 14.32
N ASN A 12 27.95 -9.73 13.12
CA ASN A 12 28.29 -9.07 11.85
C ASN A 12 27.42 -7.83 11.57
N ARG A 13 26.22 -7.77 12.14
CA ARG A 13 25.31 -6.61 12.04
C ARG A 13 25.53 -5.57 13.13
N HIS A 14 26.50 -5.77 14.02
CA HIS A 14 26.83 -4.90 15.15
C HIS A 14 25.60 -4.48 15.97
N THR A 15 24.64 -5.40 16.14
CA THR A 15 23.35 -5.14 16.82
C THR A 15 23.17 -6.01 18.06
N ASN A 16 22.14 -5.72 18.85
CA ASN A 16 21.79 -6.50 20.03
C ASN A 16 20.26 -6.62 20.18
N PHE A 17 19.83 -7.56 21.01
CA PHE A 17 18.41 -7.86 21.19
C PHE A 17 17.57 -6.66 21.64
N LYS A 18 18.12 -5.76 22.47
CA LYS A 18 17.43 -4.53 22.89
C LYS A 18 17.23 -3.58 21.72
N THR A 19 18.27 -3.36 20.92
CA THR A 19 18.22 -2.49 19.73
C THR A 19 17.22 -3.02 18.71
N GLU A 20 17.25 -4.31 18.39
CA GLU A 20 16.32 -4.92 17.43
C GLU A 20 14.86 -4.87 17.92
N THR A 21 14.63 -5.13 19.21
CA THR A 21 13.28 -5.04 19.78
C THR A 21 12.75 -3.61 19.73
N LEU A 22 13.59 -2.63 20.08
CA LEU A 22 13.22 -1.22 20.01
C LEU A 22 12.97 -0.78 18.56
N ALA A 23 13.84 -1.18 17.63
CA ALA A 23 13.67 -0.92 16.20
C ALA A 23 12.34 -1.48 15.70
N GLY A 24 12.03 -2.75 16.01
CA GLY A 24 10.76 -3.38 15.65
C GLY A 24 9.53 -2.64 16.21
N ILE A 25 9.57 -2.20 17.47
CA ILE A 25 8.50 -1.40 18.07
C ILE A 25 8.37 -0.05 17.36
N THR A 26 9.47 0.65 17.08
CA THR A 26 9.42 1.94 16.39
C THR A 26 8.84 1.81 14.99
N THR A 27 9.27 0.80 14.22
CA THR A 27 8.73 0.52 12.89
C THR A 27 7.24 0.16 12.95
N PHE A 28 6.83 -0.64 13.93
CA PHE A 28 5.42 -0.99 14.13
C PHE A 28 4.57 0.27 14.36
N VAL A 29 4.99 1.14 15.28
CA VAL A 29 4.26 2.38 15.60
C VAL A 29 4.18 3.31 14.38
N SER A 30 5.24 3.40 13.58
CA SER A 30 5.22 4.19 12.34
C SER A 30 4.24 3.66 11.29
N MET A 31 4.03 2.34 11.23
CA MET A 31 3.21 1.70 10.19
C MET A 31 1.77 1.42 10.62
N VAL A 32 1.48 1.34 11.93
CA VAL A 32 0.16 0.93 12.46
C VAL A 32 -0.98 1.82 11.97
N TYR A 33 -0.69 3.08 11.62
CA TYR A 33 -1.62 4.00 10.95
C TYR A 33 -2.34 3.37 9.74
N ILE A 34 -1.66 2.50 8.98
CA ILE A 34 -2.23 1.81 7.81
C ILE A 34 -3.45 0.95 8.20
N LEU A 35 -3.45 0.38 9.41
CA LEU A 35 -4.58 -0.42 9.90
C LEU A 35 -5.85 0.41 10.04
N PHE A 36 -5.75 1.71 10.31
CA PHE A 36 -6.91 2.59 10.45
C PHE A 36 -7.32 3.22 9.12
N VAL A 37 -6.37 3.53 8.25
CA VAL A 37 -6.65 4.19 6.98
C VAL A 37 -7.10 3.24 5.89
N ASN A 38 -6.55 2.03 5.82
CA ASN A 38 -6.92 1.08 4.78
C ASN A 38 -8.42 0.70 4.79
N PRO A 39 -9.05 0.45 5.96
CA PRO A 39 -10.50 0.24 6.04
C PRO A 39 -11.34 1.45 5.62
N ASN A 40 -10.84 2.67 5.79
CA ASN A 40 -11.55 3.87 5.33
C ASN A 40 -11.54 3.98 3.80
N ILE A 41 -10.46 3.57 3.15
CA ILE A 41 -10.34 3.56 1.69
C ILE A 41 -11.19 2.44 1.10
N LEU A 42 -10.92 1.18 1.47
CA LEU A 42 -11.61 0.01 0.91
C LEU A 42 -13.06 -0.12 1.40
N GLY A 43 -13.40 0.46 2.54
CA GLY A 43 -14.79 0.55 2.99
C GLY A 43 -15.65 1.41 2.06
N ALA A 44 -15.05 2.36 1.33
CA ALA A 44 -15.77 3.18 0.36
C ALA A 44 -16.30 2.35 -0.84
N SER A 45 -15.67 1.22 -1.16
CA SER A 45 -16.16 0.29 -2.19
C SER A 45 -17.23 -0.70 -1.70
N GLY A 46 -17.64 -0.63 -0.42
CA GLY A 46 -18.67 -1.50 0.15
C GLY A 46 -18.14 -2.75 0.89
N ILE A 47 -16.82 -2.88 1.05
CA ILE A 47 -16.20 -3.97 1.83
C ILE A 47 -16.36 -3.66 3.32
N ASP A 48 -16.67 -4.67 4.13
CA ASP A 48 -16.73 -4.50 5.59
C ASP A 48 -15.39 -4.00 6.16
N LYS A 49 -15.45 -2.90 6.91
CA LYS A 49 -14.25 -2.25 7.47
C LYS A 49 -13.54 -3.14 8.49
N GLY A 50 -14.28 -3.90 9.29
CA GLY A 50 -13.71 -4.82 10.28
C GLY A 50 -12.95 -5.97 9.62
N ALA A 51 -13.52 -6.53 8.55
CA ALA A 51 -12.90 -7.56 7.73
C ALA A 51 -11.63 -7.04 7.06
N VAL A 52 -11.64 -5.83 6.48
CA VAL A 52 -10.44 -5.20 5.89
C VAL A 52 -9.35 -4.96 6.94
N PHE A 53 -9.72 -4.43 8.11
CA PHE A 53 -8.78 -4.21 9.21
C PHE A 53 -8.07 -5.52 9.59
N THR A 54 -8.85 -6.56 9.83
CA THR A 54 -8.36 -7.86 10.28
C THR A 54 -7.52 -8.53 9.19
N ALA A 55 -7.97 -8.50 7.94
CA ALA A 55 -7.23 -9.02 6.80
C ALA A 55 -5.90 -8.30 6.60
N THR A 56 -5.87 -6.97 6.72
CA THR A 56 -4.65 -6.16 6.59
C THR A 56 -3.66 -6.48 7.70
N ALA A 57 -4.13 -6.57 8.95
CA ALA A 57 -3.29 -6.91 10.09
C ALA A 57 -2.67 -8.30 9.95
N LEU A 58 -3.47 -9.31 9.59
CA LEU A 58 -3.01 -10.68 9.40
C LEU A 58 -2.05 -10.82 8.21
N ALA A 59 -2.37 -10.21 7.06
CA ALA A 59 -1.52 -10.25 5.88
C ALA A 59 -0.17 -9.55 6.12
N SER A 60 -0.18 -8.41 6.80
CA SER A 60 1.04 -7.66 7.14
C SER A 60 1.89 -8.42 8.16
N ALA A 61 1.25 -9.03 9.18
CA ALA A 61 1.95 -9.85 10.16
C ALA A 61 2.63 -11.06 9.48
N PHE A 62 1.91 -11.76 8.60
CA PHE A 62 2.47 -12.87 7.83
C PHE A 62 3.59 -12.43 6.88
N GLY A 63 3.42 -11.30 6.17
CA GLY A 63 4.43 -10.75 5.26
C GLY A 63 5.71 -10.35 5.99
N CYS A 64 5.59 -9.60 7.09
CA CYS A 64 6.73 -9.24 7.93
C CYS A 64 7.41 -10.47 8.54
N PHE A 65 6.64 -11.47 8.98
CA PHE A 65 7.20 -12.71 9.51
C PHE A 65 7.97 -13.51 8.45
N ALA A 66 7.41 -13.63 7.24
CA ALA A 66 8.07 -14.28 6.12
C ALA A 66 9.38 -13.56 5.73
N MET A 67 9.39 -12.22 5.71
CA MET A 67 10.62 -11.44 5.47
C MET A 67 11.67 -11.62 6.55
N GLY A 68 11.25 -11.67 7.82
CA GLY A 68 12.16 -11.90 8.94
C GLY A 68 12.75 -13.31 8.95
N VAL A 69 11.93 -14.34 8.76
CA VAL A 69 12.37 -15.74 8.92
C VAL A 69 12.95 -16.35 7.64
N LEU A 70 12.33 -16.11 6.47
CA LEU A 70 12.76 -16.73 5.21
C LEU A 70 13.83 -15.91 4.50
N ALA A 71 13.67 -14.58 4.46
CA ALA A 71 14.59 -13.70 3.75
C ALA A 71 15.69 -13.12 4.65
N ASN A 72 15.55 -13.20 5.98
CA ASN A 72 16.45 -12.58 6.96
C ASN A 72 16.78 -11.12 6.60
N TYR A 73 15.75 -10.39 6.14
CA TYR A 73 15.87 -9.05 5.57
C TYR A 73 14.99 -8.05 6.34
N PRO A 74 15.55 -6.94 6.86
CA PRO A 74 14.84 -6.01 7.73
C PRO A 74 13.96 -5.03 6.94
N ILE A 75 12.99 -5.55 6.17
CA ILE A 75 11.93 -4.76 5.52
C ILE A 75 10.59 -5.17 6.12
N ALA A 76 9.84 -4.17 6.59
CA ALA A 76 8.45 -4.33 6.96
C ALA A 76 7.54 -4.15 5.73
N ILE A 77 6.57 -5.04 5.59
CA ILE A 77 5.61 -5.06 4.48
C ILE A 77 4.22 -4.83 5.03
N SER A 78 3.45 -3.97 4.37
CA SER A 78 2.05 -3.70 4.70
C SER A 78 1.27 -3.32 3.43
N ALA A 79 -0.01 -3.01 3.59
CA ALA A 79 -0.88 -2.62 2.48
C ALA A 79 -0.40 -1.34 1.78
N SER A 80 -0.47 -1.36 0.45
CA SER A 80 -0.17 -0.19 -0.38
C SER A 80 -1.41 0.68 -0.55
N LEU A 81 -1.41 1.84 0.10
CA LEU A 81 -2.56 2.75 0.10
C LEU A 81 -2.90 3.29 -1.31
N GLY A 82 -1.90 3.51 -2.16
CA GLY A 82 -2.12 4.04 -3.52
C GLY A 82 -2.87 3.07 -4.44
N GLN A 83 -2.53 1.79 -4.39
CA GLN A 83 -3.22 0.76 -5.18
C GLN A 83 -4.64 0.53 -4.65
N ASN A 84 -4.82 0.55 -3.33
CA ASN A 84 -6.13 0.40 -2.70
C ASN A 84 -7.04 1.60 -2.99
N ALA A 85 -6.50 2.82 -3.06
CA ALA A 85 -7.23 4.01 -3.47
C ALA A 85 -7.67 3.93 -4.94
N PHE A 86 -6.80 3.48 -5.85
CA PHE A 86 -7.17 3.24 -7.24
C PHE A 86 -8.27 2.18 -7.37
N PHE A 87 -8.15 1.07 -6.64
CA PHE A 87 -9.17 0.02 -6.59
C PHE A 87 -10.53 0.56 -6.12
N ALA A 88 -10.58 1.26 -4.99
CA ALA A 88 -11.84 1.71 -4.41
C ALA A 88 -12.49 2.85 -5.20
N TYR A 89 -11.73 3.90 -5.50
CA TYR A 89 -12.30 5.13 -6.09
C TYR A 89 -12.42 5.05 -7.61
N SER A 90 -11.44 4.50 -8.31
CA SER A 90 -11.47 4.46 -9.77
C SER A 90 -12.24 3.25 -10.29
N VAL A 91 -11.96 2.05 -9.79
CA VAL A 91 -12.56 0.82 -10.33
C VAL A 91 -13.95 0.58 -9.74
N CYS A 92 -14.07 0.54 -8.41
CA CYS A 92 -15.35 0.17 -7.80
C CYS A 92 -16.38 1.29 -7.88
N ILE A 93 -16.04 2.47 -7.37
CA ILE A 93 -16.95 3.63 -7.39
C ILE A 93 -17.04 4.19 -8.80
N GLY A 94 -15.89 4.35 -9.46
CA GLY A 94 -15.87 4.98 -10.76
C GLY A 94 -16.46 4.15 -11.87
N MET A 95 -15.84 3.03 -12.18
CA MET A 95 -16.32 2.17 -13.26
C MET A 95 -17.59 1.38 -12.88
N ASN A 96 -18.13 1.62 -11.67
CA ASN A 96 -19.32 0.96 -11.12
C ASN A 96 -19.20 -0.58 -11.09
N VAL A 97 -17.98 -1.08 -10.88
CA VAL A 97 -17.71 -2.52 -10.82
C VAL A 97 -17.90 -3.00 -9.38
N PRO A 98 -18.66 -4.08 -9.14
CA PRO A 98 -18.76 -4.69 -7.82
C PRO A 98 -17.37 -5.07 -7.28
N TRP A 99 -17.13 -4.81 -5.99
CA TRP A 99 -15.82 -5.03 -5.37
C TRP A 99 -15.40 -6.50 -5.42
N GLU A 100 -16.35 -7.44 -5.44
CA GLU A 100 -16.12 -8.88 -5.58
C GLU A 100 -15.50 -9.20 -6.94
N THR A 101 -16.06 -8.63 -8.01
CA THR A 101 -15.57 -8.79 -9.38
C THR A 101 -14.20 -8.14 -9.55
N ALA A 102 -14.02 -6.95 -8.96
CA ALA A 102 -12.73 -6.28 -8.99
C ALA A 102 -11.65 -7.09 -8.24
N LEU A 103 -11.96 -7.69 -7.09
CA LEU A 103 -11.05 -8.59 -6.37
C LEU A 103 -10.69 -9.84 -7.17
N ALA A 104 -11.64 -10.42 -7.90
CA ALA A 104 -11.35 -11.54 -8.81
C ALA A 104 -10.34 -11.13 -9.89
N GLY A 105 -10.46 -9.91 -10.42
CA GLY A 105 -9.47 -9.33 -11.33
C GLY A 105 -8.09 -9.17 -10.70
N VAL A 106 -8.00 -8.66 -9.47
CA VAL A 106 -6.74 -8.54 -8.72
C VAL A 106 -6.11 -9.91 -8.46
N PHE A 107 -6.92 -10.91 -8.13
CA PHE A 107 -6.46 -12.28 -7.93
C PHE A 107 -5.89 -12.88 -9.24
N ALA A 108 -6.60 -12.73 -10.36
CA ALA A 108 -6.12 -13.16 -11.67
C ALA A 108 -4.82 -12.43 -12.09
N ALA A 109 -4.74 -11.11 -11.87
CA ALA A 109 -3.54 -10.32 -12.13
C ALA A 109 -2.36 -10.79 -11.28
N SER A 110 -2.59 -11.17 -10.02
CA SER A 110 -1.56 -11.70 -9.13
C SER A 110 -1.02 -13.05 -9.62
N LEU A 111 -1.90 -13.93 -10.12
CA LEU A 111 -1.48 -15.20 -10.71
C LEU A 111 -0.63 -14.99 -11.97
N ILE A 112 -1.05 -14.07 -12.85
CA ILE A 112 -0.27 -13.68 -14.03
C ILE A 112 1.09 -13.11 -13.59
N PHE A 113 1.11 -12.27 -12.56
CA PHE A 113 2.34 -11.68 -12.04
C PHE A 113 3.32 -12.71 -11.49
N VAL A 114 2.83 -13.77 -10.83
CA VAL A 114 3.67 -14.90 -10.38
C VAL A 114 4.33 -15.60 -11.58
N VAL A 115 3.57 -15.86 -12.64
CA VAL A 115 4.10 -16.48 -13.88
C VAL A 115 5.13 -15.56 -14.57
N LEU A 116 4.85 -14.25 -14.63
CA LEU A 116 5.78 -13.27 -15.20
C LEU A 116 7.07 -13.15 -14.38
N THR A 117 6.98 -13.26 -13.05
CA THR A 117 8.15 -13.22 -12.16
C THR A 117 9.04 -14.44 -12.37
N ALA A 118 8.47 -15.62 -12.62
CA ALA A 118 9.21 -16.85 -12.92
C ALA A 118 9.94 -16.80 -14.28
N THR A 119 9.40 -16.07 -15.25
CA THR A 119 9.93 -16.01 -16.63
C THR A 119 11.02 -14.95 -16.84
N LYS A 120 11.50 -14.27 -15.78
CA LYS A 120 12.52 -13.18 -15.82
C LYS A 120 12.20 -11.99 -16.74
N ILE A 121 10.97 -11.91 -17.26
CA ILE A 121 10.52 -10.81 -18.12
C ILE A 121 10.60 -9.47 -17.38
N ARG A 122 10.48 -9.47 -16.05
CA ARG A 122 10.58 -8.25 -15.23
C ARG A 122 11.89 -7.49 -15.44
N GLU A 123 13.02 -8.18 -15.61
CA GLU A 123 14.33 -7.52 -15.79
C GLU A 123 14.34 -6.73 -17.10
N ARG A 124 13.85 -7.33 -18.19
CA ARG A 124 13.75 -6.66 -19.49
C ARG A 124 12.82 -5.45 -19.46
N ILE A 125 11.71 -5.53 -18.72
CA ILE A 125 10.81 -4.39 -18.54
C ILE A 125 11.50 -3.28 -17.76
N ILE A 126 12.18 -3.60 -16.66
CA ILE A 126 12.89 -2.62 -15.84
C ILE A 126 14.03 -1.97 -16.64
N ASP A 127 14.77 -2.74 -17.44
CA ASP A 127 15.86 -2.21 -18.27
C ASP A 127 15.37 -1.30 -19.40
N ALA A 128 14.14 -1.53 -19.88
CA ALA A 128 13.51 -0.65 -20.87
C ALA A 128 13.06 0.71 -20.29
N ILE A 129 12.92 0.83 -18.96
CA ILE A 129 12.54 2.10 -18.32
C ILE A 129 13.78 2.99 -18.15
N PRO A 130 13.81 4.21 -18.73
CA PRO A 130 14.92 5.15 -18.57
C PRO A 130 15.12 5.54 -17.11
N ALA A 131 16.37 5.83 -16.74
CA ALA A 131 16.76 6.14 -15.36
C ALA A 131 16.00 7.34 -14.78
N ASP A 132 15.68 8.34 -15.60
CA ASP A 132 14.92 9.52 -15.17
C ASP A 132 13.51 9.15 -14.70
N LEU A 133 12.82 8.22 -15.40
CA LEU A 133 11.50 7.74 -14.98
C LEU A 133 11.58 6.90 -13.71
N LYS A 134 12.63 6.10 -13.53
CA LYS A 134 12.87 5.35 -12.28
C LYS A 134 13.00 6.29 -11.08
N SER A 135 13.77 7.37 -11.25
CA SER A 135 13.94 8.40 -10.21
C SER A 135 12.65 9.20 -9.96
N ALA A 136 11.89 9.52 -11.01
CA ALA A 136 10.61 10.23 -10.90
C ALA A 136 9.57 9.43 -10.10
N ILE A 137 9.53 8.10 -10.23
CA ILE A 137 8.64 7.23 -9.43
C ILE A 137 8.93 7.39 -7.94
N GLY A 138 10.21 7.37 -7.54
CA GLY A 138 10.61 7.57 -6.14
C GLY A 138 10.18 8.94 -5.60
N GLY A 139 10.42 10.01 -6.38
CA GLY A 139 9.98 11.36 -6.02
C GLY A 139 8.46 11.49 -5.92
N GLY A 140 7.71 10.87 -6.84
CA GLY A 140 6.26 10.88 -6.87
C GLY A 140 5.63 10.17 -5.66
N VAL A 141 6.15 9.01 -5.28
CA VAL A 141 5.68 8.27 -4.09
C VAL A 141 5.96 9.07 -2.80
N GLY A 142 7.14 9.69 -2.69
CA GLY A 142 7.48 10.55 -1.55
C GLY A 142 6.56 11.76 -1.41
N LEU A 143 6.30 12.46 -2.52
CA LEU A 143 5.38 13.59 -2.55
C LEU A 143 3.95 13.18 -2.22
N PHE A 144 3.52 12.02 -2.70
CA PHE A 144 2.18 11.48 -2.42
C PHE A 144 1.99 11.16 -0.93
N ILE A 145 2.97 10.50 -0.30
CA ILE A 145 2.92 10.22 1.15
C ILE A 145 2.94 11.51 1.96
N ALA A 146 3.76 12.50 1.57
CA ALA A 146 3.79 13.81 2.21
C ALA A 146 2.43 14.51 2.12
N LEU A 147 1.77 14.46 0.96
CA LEU A 147 0.43 15.04 0.78
C LEU A 147 -0.62 14.35 1.67
N ILE A 148 -0.62 13.01 1.76
CA ILE A 148 -1.51 12.28 2.66
C ILE A 148 -1.28 12.72 4.10
N GLY A 149 -0.03 12.82 4.55
CA GLY A 149 0.32 13.29 5.89
C GLY A 149 -0.18 14.71 6.18
N LEU A 150 -0.03 15.64 5.22
CA LEU A 150 -0.54 17.00 5.34
C LEU A 150 -2.08 17.07 5.35
N SER A 151 -2.74 16.19 4.58
CA SER A 151 -4.20 16.12 4.52
C SER A 151 -4.81 15.56 5.80
N GLU A 152 -4.27 14.45 6.30
CA GLU A 152 -4.72 13.83 7.56
C GLU A 152 -4.35 14.71 8.78
N GLY A 153 -3.24 15.45 8.72
CA GLY A 153 -2.86 16.44 9.73
C GLY A 153 -3.67 17.73 9.71
N GLY A 154 -4.63 17.88 8.78
CA GLY A 154 -5.49 19.06 8.66
C GLY A 154 -4.79 20.33 8.14
N ILE A 155 -3.51 20.24 7.76
CA ILE A 155 -2.72 21.36 7.22
C ILE A 155 -3.18 21.66 5.79
N VAL A 156 -3.55 20.63 5.03
CA VAL A 156 -4.09 20.74 3.67
C VAL A 156 -5.51 20.21 3.66
N SER A 157 -6.48 21.11 3.60
CA SER A 157 -7.84 20.72 3.23
C SER A 157 -7.86 20.57 1.72
N ALA A 158 -8.27 19.42 1.19
CA ALA A 158 -8.73 19.34 -0.20
C ALA A 158 -9.94 20.29 -0.29
N GLN A 159 -9.69 21.53 -0.71
CA GLN A 159 -10.75 22.49 -0.90
C GLN A 159 -11.72 21.87 -1.89
N LYS A 160 -12.93 21.57 -1.42
CA LYS A 160 -14.05 21.33 -2.34
C LYS A 160 -14.08 22.57 -3.23
N MET A 161 -13.70 22.43 -4.50
CA MET A 161 -13.89 23.45 -5.51
C MET A 161 -15.41 23.63 -5.64
N ARG A 162 -15.97 24.43 -4.72
CA ARG A 162 -17.31 24.98 -4.80
C ARG A 162 -17.13 26.35 -5.43
N SER A 163 -17.87 26.56 -6.52
CA SER A 163 -18.09 27.84 -7.20
C SER A 163 -17.02 28.30 -8.18
N SER A 164 -17.12 27.81 -9.43
CA SER A 164 -17.21 28.66 -10.63
C SER A 164 -17.37 27.78 -11.88
N GLY A 165 -18.62 27.46 -12.25
CA GLY A 165 -19.11 27.29 -13.63
C GLY A 165 -18.45 26.35 -14.64
N TRP A 166 -17.29 25.75 -14.36
CA TRP A 166 -16.53 24.93 -15.30
C TRP A 166 -16.25 23.59 -14.64
N VAL A 167 -17.28 22.76 -14.58
CA VAL A 167 -17.15 21.35 -14.19
C VAL A 167 -16.40 20.66 -15.31
N ILE A 168 -15.10 20.47 -15.09
CA ILE A 168 -14.28 19.55 -15.85
C ILE A 168 -14.90 18.16 -15.61
N TYR A 169 -15.54 17.62 -16.64
CA TYR A 169 -15.98 16.22 -16.76
C TYR A 169 -14.76 15.28 -16.85
N LEU A 170 -13.90 15.27 -15.82
CA LEU A 170 -12.79 14.31 -15.68
C LEU A 170 -12.96 13.56 -14.37
N ALA A 171 -14.03 12.79 -14.31
CA ALA A 171 -14.16 11.51 -13.62
C ALA A 171 -15.66 11.19 -13.52
N LEU A 172 -16.11 10.30 -14.41
CA LEU A 172 -17.28 9.41 -14.22
C LEU A 172 -18.64 9.98 -14.62
N PRO A 173 -19.23 9.51 -15.74
CA PRO A 173 -20.63 9.78 -16.05
C PRO A 173 -21.53 8.92 -15.14
N GLY A 174 -22.44 9.53 -14.37
CA GLY A 174 -23.68 8.86 -13.99
C GLY A 174 -24.12 8.76 -12.53
N LEU A 175 -23.77 9.67 -11.60
CA LEU A 175 -24.48 9.72 -10.32
C LEU A 175 -25.67 10.71 -10.35
N PRO A 176 -26.91 10.25 -10.11
CA PRO A 176 -28.08 11.11 -10.09
C PRO A 176 -28.06 12.03 -8.86
N SER A 177 -28.37 13.29 -9.12
CA SER A 177 -28.60 14.34 -8.15
C SER A 177 -29.95 14.13 -7.45
N SER A 178 -29.95 13.66 -6.21
CA SER A 178 -31.10 13.83 -5.32
C SER A 178 -30.70 13.85 -3.84
N VAL A 179 -30.83 15.06 -3.29
CA VAL A 179 -30.90 15.49 -1.87
C VAL A 179 -29.58 15.58 -1.10
#